data_AF-A0A7C4XCB3-F1
#
_entry.id   AF-A0A7C4XCB3-F1
#
_cell.length_a   1.000
_cell.length_b   1.000
_cell.length_c   1.000
_cell.angle_alpha   90.00
_cell.angle_beta   90.00
_cell.angle_gamma   90.00
#
_symmetry.space_group_name_H-M   'P 1'
#
loop_
_entity.id
_entity.type
_entity.pdbx_description
1 polymer ?
#
loop_
_entity_poly.entity_id
_entity_poly.type
_entity_poly.pdbx_seq_one_letter_code
_entity_poly.pdbx_strand_id
1 'polypeptide(L)'
;MSRKNLLSLILIVAAIWSTSAIGQKALSPVEKHGFLRVEGNRIVDQQGEAVQLRGMSLCWSQWFPKHYNYSTIKWLRDDWHCDIVRAAMAVEWDGYLSHPDLEQSKIETVVHAAIDLGMYVIIDWHDHHANRNVEAAKK
;
A
#
# COMPACT_ATOMS: atom_id res chain seq x y z
N MET A 1 31.49 28.40 -45.72
CA MET A 1 30.24 28.37 -44.93
C MET A 1 30.27 29.54 -43.96
N SER A 2 29.35 30.50 -44.10
CA SER A 2 29.37 31.77 -43.34
C SER A 2 29.15 31.53 -41.84
N ARG A 3 29.88 32.25 -40.97
CA ARG A 3 29.70 32.20 -39.49
C ARG A 3 28.24 32.42 -39.06
N LYS A 4 27.44 33.13 -39.88
CA LYS A 4 26.00 33.32 -39.66
C LYS A 4 25.19 32.02 -39.83
N ASN A 5 25.60 31.14 -40.74
CA ASN A 5 24.92 29.86 -40.99
C ASN A 5 25.29 28.79 -39.95
N LEU A 6 26.45 28.93 -39.30
CA LEU A 6 26.89 28.03 -38.23
C LEU A 6 26.19 28.36 -36.90
N LEU A 7 25.97 29.65 -36.61
CA LEU A 7 25.22 30.10 -35.43
C LEU A 7 23.73 29.77 -35.50
N SER A 8 23.11 29.89 -36.68
CA SER A 8 21.70 29.48 -36.89
C SER A 8 21.48 27.96 -36.78
N LEU A 9 22.48 27.14 -37.09
CA LEU A 9 22.38 25.68 -36.96
C LEU A 9 22.55 25.20 -35.51
N ILE A 10 23.37 25.88 -34.71
CA ILE A 10 23.57 25.58 -33.28
C ILE A 10 22.34 25.93 -32.45
N LEU A 11 21.61 27.00 -32.80
CA LEU A 11 20.37 27.41 -32.13
C LEU A 11 19.18 26.46 -32.37
N ILE A 12 19.13 25.77 -33.53
CA ILE A 12 18.05 24.83 -33.85
C ILE A 12 18.26 23.47 -33.15
N VAL A 13 19.51 23.04 -32.93
CA VAL A 13 19.82 21.79 -32.22
C VAL A 13 19.61 21.91 -30.69
N ALA A 14 19.83 23.10 -30.11
CA ALA A 14 19.58 23.34 -28.68
C ALA A 14 18.09 23.41 -28.31
N ALA A 15 17.20 23.72 -29.27
CA ALA A 15 15.76 23.85 -29.04
C ALA A 15 15.01 22.49 -28.99
N ILE A 16 15.66 21.38 -29.34
CA ILE A 16 15.03 20.05 -29.39
C ILE A 16 15.24 19.25 -28.09
N TRP A 17 16.06 19.73 -27.16
CA TRP A 17 16.32 19.08 -25.86
C TRP A 17 15.43 19.59 -24.72
N SER A 18 14.34 20.29 -25.04
CA SER A 18 13.29 20.62 -24.06
C SER A 18 12.12 19.64 -24.17
N THR A 19 12.41 18.33 -24.22
CA THR A 19 11.38 17.35 -23.94
C THR A 19 11.09 17.42 -22.45
N SER A 20 9.93 17.97 -22.12
CA SER A 20 9.33 18.00 -20.81
C SER A 20 9.68 16.73 -20.02
N ALA A 21 10.34 16.89 -18.87
CA ALA A 21 10.31 15.90 -17.82
C ALA A 21 8.85 15.83 -17.34
N ILE A 22 8.00 15.12 -18.09
CA ILE A 22 6.70 14.69 -17.62
C ILE A 22 7.04 13.83 -16.40
N GLY A 23 6.76 14.36 -15.21
CA GLY A 23 6.99 13.66 -13.95
C GLY A 23 6.35 12.29 -14.06
N GLN A 24 7.18 11.26 -14.20
CA GLN A 24 6.70 9.89 -14.30
C GLN A 24 6.07 9.60 -12.94
N LYS A 25 4.75 9.41 -12.91
CA LYS A 25 4.05 9.03 -11.68
C LYS A 25 4.74 7.78 -11.15
N ALA A 26 5.30 7.87 -9.94
CA ALA A 26 5.92 6.72 -9.31
C ALA A 26 4.88 5.59 -9.23
N LEU A 27 5.29 4.39 -9.62
CA LEU A 27 4.43 3.21 -9.48
C LEU A 27 4.08 3.03 -8.00
N SER A 28 2.83 2.69 -7.73
CA SER A 28 2.42 2.25 -6.40
C SER A 28 3.15 0.95 -6.01
N PRO A 29 3.24 0.63 -4.71
CA PRO A 29 3.85 -0.60 -4.23
C PRO A 29 3.35 -1.86 -4.96
N VAL A 30 2.03 -1.98 -5.15
CA VAL A 30 1.43 -3.14 -5.84
C VAL A 30 1.67 -3.10 -7.35
N GLU A 31 1.65 -1.94 -8.01
CA GLU A 31 2.00 -1.85 -9.43
C GLU A 31 3.48 -2.22 -9.68
N LYS A 32 4.35 -1.90 -8.73
CA LYS A 32 5.78 -2.16 -8.82
C LYS A 32 6.12 -3.64 -8.62
N HIS A 33 5.49 -4.30 -7.64
CA HIS A 33 5.86 -5.66 -7.20
C HIS A 33 4.84 -6.74 -7.59
N GLY A 34 3.59 -6.39 -7.88
CA GLY A 34 2.57 -7.36 -8.29
C GLY A 34 2.33 -8.47 -7.25
N PHE A 35 2.17 -9.71 -7.72
CA PHE A 35 1.91 -10.85 -6.84
C PHE A 35 3.16 -11.25 -6.05
N LEU A 36 3.03 -11.27 -4.71
CA LEU A 36 4.10 -11.68 -3.81
C LEU A 36 4.05 -13.18 -3.53
N ARG A 37 5.22 -13.80 -3.37
CA ARG A 37 5.34 -15.23 -3.00
C ARG A 37 6.54 -15.46 -2.10
N VAL A 38 6.55 -16.60 -1.41
CA VAL A 38 7.67 -17.02 -0.58
C VAL A 38 8.64 -17.87 -1.41
N GLU A 39 9.93 -17.53 -1.35
CA GLU A 39 11.03 -18.34 -1.87
C GLU A 39 12.09 -18.53 -0.79
N GLY A 40 12.21 -19.77 -0.30
CA GLY A 40 13.12 -20.08 0.80
C GLY A 40 12.82 -19.22 2.03
N ASN A 41 13.75 -18.34 2.40
CA ASN A 41 13.62 -17.42 3.53
C ASN A 41 13.26 -15.97 3.12
N ARG A 42 12.78 -15.75 1.89
CA ARG A 42 12.47 -14.41 1.36
C ARG A 42 11.05 -14.32 0.84
N ILE A 43 10.51 -13.10 0.86
CA ILE A 43 9.37 -12.72 0.04
C ILE A 43 9.93 -12.14 -1.26
N VAL A 44 9.42 -12.59 -2.40
CA VAL A 44 9.79 -12.11 -3.73
C VAL A 44 8.56 -11.60 -4.47
N ASP A 45 8.77 -10.68 -5.41
CA ASP A 45 7.74 -10.18 -6.31
C ASP A 45 7.44 -11.15 -7.47
N GLN A 46 6.55 -10.72 -8.37
CA GLN A 46 6.11 -11.50 -9.51
C GLN A 46 7.25 -11.79 -10.49
N GLN A 47 8.32 -11.01 -10.48
CA GLN A 47 9.52 -11.21 -11.30
C GLN A 47 10.59 -12.07 -10.59
N GLY A 48 10.40 -12.40 -9.32
CA GLY A 48 11.34 -13.18 -8.52
C GLY A 48 12.38 -12.33 -7.79
N GLU A 49 12.22 -11.01 -7.77
CA GLU A 49 13.13 -10.11 -7.05
C GLU A 49 12.71 -10.01 -5.58
N ALA A 50 13.69 -9.95 -4.67
CA ALA A 50 13.42 -9.90 -3.24
C ALA A 50 12.75 -8.56 -2.83
N VAL A 51 11.67 -8.65 -2.05
CA VAL A 51 10.87 -7.50 -1.61
C VAL A 51 10.95 -7.32 -0.11
N GLN A 52 11.06 -6.06 0.32
CA GLN A 52 10.84 -5.65 1.70
C GLN A 52 9.76 -4.56 1.73
N LEU A 53 8.62 -4.87 2.34
CA LEU A 53 7.55 -3.91 2.56
C LEU A 53 7.72 -3.23 3.92
N ARG A 54 7.46 -1.93 4.00
CA ARG A 54 7.49 -1.16 5.26
C ARG A 54 6.17 -0.44 5.46
N GLY A 55 5.70 -0.39 6.70
CA GLY A 55 4.36 0.10 6.95
C GLY A 55 3.99 0.18 8.41
N MET A 56 2.72 0.52 8.65
CA MET A 56 2.14 0.71 9.97
C MET A 56 1.03 -0.30 10.25
N SER A 57 0.90 -0.67 11.52
CA SER A 57 -0.32 -1.30 12.02
C SER A 57 -1.27 -0.22 12.52
N LEU A 58 -2.55 -0.37 12.19
CA LEU A 58 -3.60 0.27 12.96
C LEU A 58 -3.66 -0.39 14.35
N CYS A 59 -4.12 0.37 15.34
CA CYS A 59 -4.41 -0.16 16.67
C CYS A 59 -5.75 -0.90 16.65
N TRP A 60 -6.07 -1.63 17.71
CA TRP A 60 -7.33 -2.37 17.92
C TRP A 60 -8.57 -1.67 17.35
N SER A 61 -9.30 -2.36 16.46
CA SER A 61 -10.40 -1.78 15.67
C SER A 61 -11.61 -1.30 16.48
N GLN A 62 -11.89 -1.92 17.63
CA GLN A 62 -12.99 -1.50 18.52
C GLN A 62 -12.60 -0.32 19.41
N TRP A 63 -11.32 -0.20 19.79
CA TRP A 63 -10.84 0.92 20.64
C TRP A 63 -10.40 2.15 19.85
N PHE A 64 -9.91 1.98 18.62
CA PHE A 64 -9.44 3.08 17.76
C PHE A 64 -10.14 3.14 16.38
N PRO A 65 -11.49 3.06 16.34
CA PRO A 65 -12.24 2.94 15.08
C PRO A 65 -12.05 4.15 14.16
N LYS A 66 -11.75 5.34 14.72
CA LYS A 66 -11.58 6.58 13.96
C LYS A 66 -10.46 6.53 12.91
N HIS A 67 -9.53 5.57 13.00
CA HIS A 67 -8.41 5.41 12.06
C HIS A 67 -8.68 4.41 10.93
N TYR A 68 -9.79 3.67 10.98
CA TYR A 68 -10.19 2.72 9.95
C TYR A 68 -10.97 3.42 8.84
N ASN A 69 -10.30 4.29 8.09
CA ASN A 69 -10.89 5.07 7.01
C ASN A 69 -9.88 5.38 5.90
N TYR A 70 -10.39 5.68 4.70
CA TYR A 70 -9.58 5.98 3.52
C TYR A 70 -8.54 7.09 3.73
N SER A 71 -8.92 8.19 4.39
CA SER A 71 -8.04 9.35 4.58
C SER A 71 -6.80 9.00 5.42
N THR A 72 -6.96 8.16 6.44
CA THR A 72 -5.84 7.66 7.23
C THR A 72 -4.91 6.78 6.39
N ILE A 73 -5.44 5.84 5.60
CA ILE A 73 -4.61 4.97 4.75
C ILE A 73 -3.87 5.80 3.68
N LYS A 74 -4.55 6.77 3.08
CA LYS A 74 -3.96 7.69 2.11
C LYS A 74 -2.83 8.51 2.73
N TRP A 75 -3.01 9.01 3.96
CA TRP A 75 -1.95 9.74 4.66
C TRP A 75 -0.72 8.87 4.91
N LEU A 76 -0.92 7.62 5.37
CA LEU A 76 0.18 6.67 5.58
C LEU A 76 0.95 6.38 4.28
N ARG A 77 0.27 6.30 3.13
CA ARG A 77 0.92 6.17 1.83
C ARG A 77 1.70 7.43 1.44
N ASP A 78 1.01 8.57 1.46
CA ASP A 78 1.50 9.79 0.81
C ASP A 78 2.61 10.47 1.62
N ASP A 79 2.42 10.56 2.95
CA ASP A 79 3.32 11.29 3.85
C ASP A 79 4.36 10.35 4.48
N TRP A 80 3.94 9.14 4.89
CA TRP A 80 4.82 8.19 5.57
C TRP A 80 5.45 7.17 4.63
N HIS A 81 5.07 7.18 3.35
CA HIS A 81 5.60 6.30 2.32
C HIS A 81 5.45 4.81 2.67
N CYS A 82 4.34 4.44 3.29
CA CYS A 82 4.04 3.04 3.61
C CYS A 82 3.74 2.25 2.33
N ASP A 83 4.34 1.07 2.20
CA ASP A 83 4.05 0.09 1.15
C ASP A 83 2.87 -0.83 1.51
N ILE A 84 2.70 -1.04 2.82
CA ILE A 84 1.76 -1.98 3.42
C ILE A 84 1.08 -1.35 4.65
N VAL A 85 -0.15 -1.76 4.92
CA VAL A 85 -0.84 -1.44 6.19
C VAL A 85 -1.38 -2.72 6.85
N ARG A 86 -1.34 -2.81 8.17
CA ARG A 86 -1.97 -3.90 8.92
C ARG A 86 -3.27 -3.43 9.56
N ALA A 87 -4.37 -4.08 9.20
CA ALA A 87 -5.70 -3.86 9.77
C ALA A 87 -5.95 -4.87 10.89
N ALA A 88 -5.75 -4.46 12.14
CA ALA A 88 -5.88 -5.31 13.32
C ALA A 88 -7.36 -5.44 13.73
N MET A 89 -8.05 -6.48 13.28
CA MET A 89 -9.44 -6.73 13.64
C MET A 89 -9.51 -7.29 15.04
N ALA A 90 -10.02 -6.51 15.98
CA ALA A 90 -10.26 -6.98 17.33
C ALA A 90 -11.26 -8.15 17.33
N VAL A 91 -10.96 -9.20 18.07
CA VAL A 91 -11.79 -10.41 18.11
C VAL A 91 -12.57 -10.50 19.42
N GLU A 92 -11.87 -10.39 20.54
CA GLU A 92 -12.44 -10.38 21.87
C GLU A 92 -12.64 -8.94 22.39
N TRP A 93 -13.17 -8.83 23.62
CA TRP A 93 -13.37 -7.56 24.33
C TRP A 93 -14.14 -6.55 23.48
N ASP A 94 -15.38 -6.92 23.16
CA ASP A 94 -16.29 -6.12 22.32
C ASP A 94 -15.84 -6.02 20.85
N GLY A 95 -15.03 -6.99 20.40
CA GLY A 95 -14.59 -7.15 19.01
C GLY A 95 -15.53 -8.01 18.16
N TYR A 96 -14.97 -8.66 17.14
CA TYR A 96 -15.68 -9.42 16.11
C TYR A 96 -16.62 -10.51 16.66
N LEU A 97 -16.27 -11.18 17.77
CA LEU A 97 -17.16 -12.20 18.35
C LEU A 97 -18.48 -11.62 18.87
N SER A 98 -18.49 -10.35 19.28
CA SER A 98 -19.66 -9.62 19.75
C SER A 98 -20.32 -8.82 18.62
N HIS A 99 -19.51 -8.27 17.71
CA HIS A 99 -19.94 -7.34 16.67
C HIS A 99 -19.31 -7.68 15.30
N PRO A 100 -19.67 -8.83 14.70
CA PRO A 100 -18.97 -9.35 13.52
C PRO A 100 -19.05 -8.39 12.33
N ASP A 101 -20.25 -7.97 11.95
CA ASP A 101 -20.47 -7.08 10.79
C ASP A 101 -19.78 -5.72 10.99
N LEU A 102 -19.79 -5.20 12.23
CA LEU A 102 -19.18 -3.91 12.54
C LEU A 102 -17.65 -3.98 12.40
N GLU A 103 -17.01 -4.96 13.04
CA GLU A 103 -15.55 -5.08 12.97
C GLU A 103 -15.09 -5.46 11.56
N GLN A 104 -15.81 -6.34 10.87
CA GLN A 104 -15.53 -6.71 9.49
C GLN A 104 -15.61 -5.51 8.55
N SER A 105 -16.65 -4.67 8.66
CA SER A 105 -16.81 -3.49 7.78
C SER A 105 -15.65 -2.50 7.88
N LYS A 106 -15.01 -2.39 9.06
CA LYS A 106 -13.81 -1.56 9.26
C LYS A 106 -12.62 -2.14 8.50
N ILE A 107 -12.45 -3.46 8.52
CA ILE A 107 -11.40 -4.15 7.77
C ILE A 107 -11.62 -3.99 6.28
N GLU A 108 -12.84 -4.23 5.79
CA GLU A 108 -13.21 -4.02 4.39
C GLU A 108 -12.91 -2.60 3.94
N THR A 109 -13.21 -1.59 4.78
CA THR A 109 -12.88 -0.19 4.50
C THR A 109 -11.37 0.02 4.29
N VAL A 110 -10.52 -0.60 5.14
CA VAL A 110 -9.06 -0.50 5.00
C VAL A 110 -8.56 -1.27 3.78
N VAL A 111 -9.12 -2.45 3.49
CA VAL A 111 -8.78 -3.26 2.32
C VAL A 111 -9.11 -2.53 1.02
N HIS A 112 -10.32 -1.98 0.90
CA HIS A 112 -10.71 -1.19 -0.27
C HIS A 112 -9.83 0.05 -0.45
N ALA A 113 -9.53 0.76 0.64
CA ALA A 113 -8.59 1.88 0.58
C ALA A 113 -7.20 1.43 0.12
N ALA A 114 -6.65 0.32 0.63
CA ALA A 114 -5.35 -0.19 0.22
C ALA A 114 -5.33 -0.57 -1.28
N ILE A 115 -6.39 -1.22 -1.77
CA ILE A 115 -6.55 -1.54 -3.20
C ILE A 115 -6.54 -0.26 -4.05
N ASP A 116 -7.39 0.72 -3.71
CA ASP A 116 -7.50 1.99 -4.44
C ASP A 116 -6.19 2.79 -4.43
N LEU A 117 -5.43 2.68 -3.34
CA LEU A 117 -4.18 3.42 -3.13
C LEU A 117 -2.94 2.67 -3.65
N GLY A 118 -3.09 1.42 -4.09
CA GLY A 118 -2.01 0.56 -4.61
C GLY A 118 -1.06 0.04 -3.53
N MET A 119 -1.55 -0.15 -2.31
CA MET A 119 -0.80 -0.68 -1.16
C MET A 119 -1.13 -2.15 -0.90
N TYR A 120 -0.20 -2.86 -0.27
CA TYR A 120 -0.50 -4.15 0.32
C TYR A 120 -1.26 -3.98 1.65
N VAL A 121 -2.01 -5.01 2.06
CA VAL A 121 -2.72 -5.01 3.34
C VAL A 121 -2.58 -6.36 4.04
N ILE A 122 -2.33 -6.34 5.35
CA ILE A 122 -2.44 -7.50 6.23
C ILE A 122 -3.81 -7.44 6.90
N ILE A 123 -4.64 -8.45 6.66
CA ILE A 123 -5.86 -8.70 7.41
C ILE A 123 -5.49 -9.54 8.63
N ASP A 124 -5.63 -8.97 9.81
CA ASP A 124 -5.12 -9.55 11.05
C ASP A 124 -6.28 -9.91 12.00
N TRP A 125 -6.44 -11.21 12.25
CA TRP A 125 -7.29 -11.74 13.32
C TRP A 125 -6.63 -11.46 14.68
N HIS A 126 -6.95 -10.31 15.27
CA HIS A 126 -6.24 -9.77 16.42
C HIS A 126 -6.82 -10.33 17.73
N ASP A 127 -6.35 -11.51 18.11
CA ASP A 127 -6.87 -12.30 19.21
C ASP A 127 -5.76 -12.86 20.11
N HIS A 128 -5.96 -12.76 21.43
CA HIS A 128 -5.07 -13.38 22.41
C HIS A 128 -5.43 -14.83 22.73
N HIS A 129 -6.59 -15.31 22.29
CA HIS A 129 -7.09 -16.66 22.48
C HIS A 129 -7.50 -17.32 21.15
N ALA A 130 -6.79 -17.02 20.05
CA ALA A 130 -7.08 -17.54 18.71
C ALA A 130 -7.20 -19.08 18.66
N ASN A 131 -6.44 -19.79 19.49
CA ASN A 131 -6.51 -21.25 19.61
C ASN A 131 -7.87 -21.78 20.13
N ARG A 132 -8.68 -20.91 20.75
CA ARG A 132 -10.04 -21.22 21.22
C ARG A 132 -11.12 -20.76 20.23
N ASN A 133 -10.79 -19.80 19.36
CA ASN A 133 -11.72 -19.15 18.45
C ASN A 133 -11.54 -19.59 16.98
N VAL A 134 -11.03 -20.80 16.76
CA VAL A 134 -10.66 -21.34 15.43
C VAL A 134 -11.84 -21.33 14.44
N GLU A 135 -13.03 -21.73 14.87
CA GLU A 135 -14.20 -21.79 13.98
C GLU A 135 -14.70 -20.40 13.58
N ALA A 136 -14.51 -19.39 14.43
CA ALA A 136 -14.87 -18.01 14.09
C ALA A 136 -13.88 -17.42 13.06
N ALA A 137 -12.60 -17.80 13.14
CA ALA A 137 -11.55 -17.32 12.23
C ALA A 137 -11.61 -17.91 10.80
N LYS A 138 -12.44 -18.94 10.58
CA LYS A 138 -12.62 -19.58 9.25
C LYS A 138 -13.72 -18.92 8.42
N LYS A 139 -14.51 -18.02 9.01
CA LYS A 139 -15.61 -17.32 8.35
C LYS A 139 -15.09 -16.07 7.68
#